data_AF-A0A290YY77-F1
#
_entry.id   AF-A0A290YY77-F1
#
_cell.length_a   1.000
_cell.length_b   1.000
_cell.length_c   1.000
_cell.angle_alpha   90.00
_cell.angle_beta   90.00
_cell.angle_gamma   90.00
#
_symmetry.space_group_name_H-M   'P 1'
#
loop_
_entity.id
_entity.type
_entity.pdbx_description
1 polymer ?
#
loop_
_entity_poly.entity_id
_entity_poly.type
_entity_poly.pdbx_seq_one_letter_code
_entity_poly.pdbx_strand_id
1 'polypeptide(L)'
;QESLSRVCVKNSAGKKFQRNFHKDDSVYEIFKWIDSLALDENNLISDKFSLRLPHSKSVEIDDSYADKEITISEIGFYPNTLLLINNFDEDS
;
A
#
# COMPACT_ATOMS: atom_id res chain seq x y z
N GLN A 1 -24.14 0.49 -8.00
CA GLN A 1 -22.84 0.31 -8.67
C GLN A 1 -21.79 0.42 -7.58
N GLU A 2 -21.02 -0.63 -7.31
CA GLU A 2 -20.01 -0.59 -6.23
C GLU A 2 -18.92 0.42 -6.57
N SER A 3 -18.59 1.31 -5.63
CA SER A 3 -17.59 2.36 -5.83
C SER A 3 -16.21 1.82 -5.47
N LEU A 4 -15.68 0.97 -6.35
CA LEU A 4 -14.40 0.29 -6.16
C LEU A 4 -13.22 1.14 -6.65
N SER A 5 -12.14 1.16 -5.87
CA SER A 5 -10.83 1.64 -6.28
C SER A 5 -9.93 0.48 -6.66
N ARG A 6 -9.20 0.59 -7.76
CA ARG A 6 -8.14 -0.35 -8.14
C ARG A 6 -6.81 0.11 -7.58
N VAL A 7 -6.23 -0.69 -6.68
CA VAL A 7 -4.90 -0.43 -6.11
C VAL A 7 -3.90 -1.39 -6.73
N CYS A 8 -2.84 -0.83 -7.31
CA CYS A 8 -1.67 -1.55 -7.80
C CYS A 8 -0.47 -1.21 -6.93
N VAL A 9 0.25 -2.22 -6.44
CA VAL A 9 1.44 -2.04 -5.62
C VAL A 9 2.62 -2.71 -6.33
N LYS A 10 3.76 -2.03 -6.40
CA LYS A 10 4.96 -2.52 -7.08
C LYS A 10 6.14 -2.58 -6.10
N ASN A 11 6.86 -3.69 -6.05
CA ASN A 11 8.09 -3.80 -5.28
C ASN A 11 9.31 -3.27 -6.07
N SER A 12 10.47 -3.20 -5.42
CA SER A 12 11.73 -2.75 -6.03
C SER A 12 12.19 -3.62 -7.20
N ALA A 13 11.92 -4.93 -7.15
CA ALA A 13 12.22 -5.88 -8.23
C ALA A 13 11.27 -5.78 -9.43
N GLY A 14 10.22 -4.97 -9.34
CA GLY A 14 9.25 -4.74 -10.39
C GLY A 14 8.06 -5.69 -10.44
N LYS A 15 7.95 -6.63 -9.49
CA LYS A 15 6.76 -7.45 -9.27
C LYS A 15 5.58 -6.55 -8.90
N LYS A 16 4.40 -6.90 -9.41
CA LYS A 16 3.16 -6.13 -9.22
C LYS A 16 2.12 -6.96 -8.50
N PHE A 17 1.43 -6.33 -7.57
CA PHE A 17 0.27 -6.85 -6.85
C PHE A 17 -0.91 -5.95 -7.15
N GLN A 18 -2.09 -6.52 -7.43
CA GLN A 18 -3.27 -5.73 -7.73
C GLN A 18 -4.49 -6.28 -7.01
N ARG A 19 -5.27 -5.38 -6.39
CA ARG A 19 -6.53 -5.70 -5.72
C ARG A 19 -7.50 -4.52 -5.80
N ASN A 20 -8.79 -4.82 -5.78
CA ASN A 20 -9.84 -3.81 -5.67
C ASN A 20 -10.24 -3.65 -4.19
N PHE A 21 -10.51 -2.41 -3.80
CA PHE A 21 -10.99 -2.01 -2.47
C PHE A 21 -12.23 -1.13 -2.62
N HIS A 22 -13.10 -1.08 -1.61
CA HIS A 22 -14.17 -0.07 -1.60
C HIS A 22 -13.55 1.31 -1.33
N LYS A 23 -14.09 2.37 -1.95
CA LYS A 23 -13.54 3.74 -1.78
C LYS A 23 -13.60 4.25 -0.32
N ASP A 24 -14.49 3.66 0.48
CA ASP A 24 -14.71 3.98 1.89
C ASP A 24 -13.98 3.01 2.84
N ASP A 25 -13.24 2.03 2.31
CA ASP A 25 -12.34 1.21 3.14
C ASP A 25 -11.23 2.11 3.73
N SER A 26 -10.78 1.78 4.94
CA SER A 26 -9.59 2.41 5.51
C SER A 26 -8.39 2.18 4.60
N VAL A 27 -7.57 3.21 4.40
CA VAL A 27 -6.33 3.07 3.64
C VAL A 27 -5.38 2.04 4.27
N TYR A 28 -5.48 1.81 5.58
CA TYR A 28 -4.69 0.81 6.29
C TYR A 28 -5.01 -0.64 5.85
N GLU A 29 -6.18 -0.89 5.25
CA GLU A 29 -6.49 -2.19 4.63
C GLU A 29 -5.54 -2.54 3.47
N ILE A 30 -5.02 -1.53 2.77
CA ILE A 30 -4.01 -1.73 1.72
C ILE A 30 -2.70 -2.20 2.36
N PHE A 31 -2.28 -1.57 3.47
CA PHE A 31 -1.07 -1.95 4.19
C PHE A 31 -1.15 -3.38 4.70
N LYS A 32 -2.22 -3.74 5.42
CA LYS A 32 -2.44 -5.12 5.91
C LYS A 32 -2.46 -6.16 4.79
N TRP A 33 -3.01 -5.81 3.63
CA TRP A 33 -2.97 -6.70 2.48
C TRP A 33 -1.54 -6.93 1.99
N ILE A 34 -0.72 -5.88 1.87
CA ILE A 34 0.68 -6.05 1.44
C ILE A 34 1.51 -6.76 2.50
N ASP A 35 1.28 -6.48 3.78
CA ASP A 35 1.91 -7.18 4.90
C ASP A 35 1.63 -8.69 4.85
N SER A 36 0.39 -9.10 4.56
CA SER A 36 0.05 -10.52 4.37
C SER A 36 0.78 -11.18 3.19
N LEU A 37 1.20 -10.40 2.19
CA LEU A 37 2.02 -10.89 1.08
C LEU A 37 3.50 -11.00 1.44
N ALA A 38 3.98 -10.30 2.47
CA ALA A 38 5.36 -10.41 2.93
C ALA A 38 5.71 -11.80 3.49
N LEU A 39 4.68 -12.58 3.88
CA LEU A 39 4.82 -13.99 4.30
C LEU A 39 5.40 -14.92 3.21
N ASP A 40 5.37 -14.51 1.94
CA ASP A 40 6.04 -15.21 0.84
C ASP A 40 7.35 -14.48 0.49
N GLU A 41 8.48 -15.09 0.83
CA GLU A 41 9.83 -14.55 0.60
C GLU A 41 10.08 -14.19 -0.88
N ASN A 42 9.38 -14.84 -1.83
CA ASN A 42 9.50 -14.51 -3.26
C ASN A 42 8.86 -13.16 -3.63
N ASN A 43 8.17 -12.50 -2.71
CA ASN A 43 7.61 -11.18 -2.88
C ASN A 43 8.62 -10.06 -2.58
N LEU A 44 9.74 -10.35 -1.92
CA LEU A 44 10.81 -9.38 -1.61
C LEU A 44 10.28 -8.13 -0.89
N ILE A 45 9.43 -8.35 0.10
CA ILE A 45 8.84 -7.33 0.98
C ILE A 45 9.47 -7.53 2.37
N SER A 46 10.03 -6.47 2.94
CA SER A 46 10.63 -6.49 4.28
C SER A 46 9.55 -6.58 5.36
N ASP A 47 9.90 -7.08 6.55
CA ASP A 47 9.07 -7.00 7.77
C ASP A 47 8.77 -5.54 8.16
N LYS A 48 9.64 -4.61 7.77
CA LYS A 48 9.45 -3.16 7.97
C LYS A 48 9.46 -2.48 6.61
N PHE A 49 8.31 -1.97 6.21
CA PHE A 49 8.15 -1.26 4.94
C PHE A 49 7.13 -0.14 5.07
N SER A 50 7.09 0.70 4.04
CA SER A 50 6.01 1.65 3.80
C SER A 50 5.51 1.58 2.37
N LEU A 51 4.30 2.10 2.14
CA LEU A 51 3.71 2.27 0.82
C LEU A 51 3.69 3.76 0.45
N ARG A 52 4.26 4.10 -0.70
CA ARG A 52 4.32 5.50 -1.16
C ARG A 52 3.90 5.66 -2.61
N LEU A 53 3.51 6.86 -2.99
CA LEU A 53 3.28 7.21 -4.39
C LEU A 53 4.62 7.30 -5.17
N PRO A 54 4.66 6.92 -6.46
CA PRO A 54 5.88 6.96 -7.26
C PRO A 54 6.56 8.33 -7.37
N HIS A 55 5.79 9.41 -7.26
CA HIS A 55 6.26 10.79 -7.49
C HIS A 55 5.96 11.72 -6.31
N SER A 56 5.57 11.19 -5.16
CA SER A 56 5.27 12.01 -3.98
C SER A 56 5.84 11.36 -2.72
N LYS A 57 6.57 12.17 -1.94
CA LYS A 57 7.00 11.82 -0.57
C LYS A 57 5.98 12.26 0.48
N SER A 58 4.88 12.90 0.07
CA SER A 58 3.91 13.48 1.00
C SER A 58 2.95 12.46 1.58
N VAL A 59 2.82 11.30 0.94
CA VAL A 59 1.95 10.20 1.40
C VAL A 59 2.80 8.94 1.49
N GLU A 60 3.02 8.53 2.73
CA GLU A 60 3.72 7.30 3.10
C GLU A 60 2.83 6.58 4.12
N ILE A 61 2.41 5.37 3.79
CA ILE A 61 1.51 4.55 4.61
C ILE A 61 2.35 3.45 5.24
N ASP A 62 2.40 3.47 6.56
CA ASP A 62 3.10 2.54 7.43
C ASP A 62 2.20 2.18 8.63
N ASP A 63 2.76 1.53 9.64
CA ASP A 63 2.05 1.15 10.86
C ASP A 63 1.40 2.33 11.60
N SER A 64 1.84 3.58 11.38
CA SER A 64 1.20 4.75 11.99
C SER A 64 -0.23 5.00 11.49
N TYR A 65 -0.68 4.29 10.45
CA TYR A 65 -2.05 4.35 9.95
C TYR A 65 -2.99 3.36 10.62
N ALA A 66 -2.52 2.49 11.53
CA ALA A 66 -3.34 1.49 12.20
C ALA A 66 -4.56 2.09 12.92
N ASP A 67 -4.37 3.24 13.58
CA ASP A 67 -5.42 3.96 14.32
C ASP A 67 -6.03 5.13 13.53
N LYS A 68 -5.65 5.32 12.26
CA LYS A 68 -6.16 6.42 11.43
C LYS A 68 -7.40 5.96 10.68
N GLU A 69 -8.48 6.73 10.81
CA GLU A 69 -9.76 6.50 10.09
C GLU A 69 -9.77 7.10 8.67
N ILE A 70 -8.61 7.28 8.03
CA ILE A 70 -8.51 7.87 6.69
C ILE A 70 -8.88 6.81 5.64
N THR A 71 -9.88 7.11 4.82
CA THR A 71 -10.34 6.22 3.74
C THR A 71 -9.53 6.35 2.46
N ILE A 72 -9.66 5.35 1.58
CA ILE A 72 -9.06 5.34 0.24
C ILE A 72 -9.47 6.57 -0.58
N SER A 73 -10.72 7.03 -0.47
CA SER A 73 -11.18 8.22 -1.21
C SER A 73 -10.62 9.52 -0.64
N GLU A 74 -10.56 9.65 0.69
CA GLU A 74 -10.09 10.87 1.38
C GLU A 74 -8.61 11.14 1.13
N ILE A 75 -7.80 10.09 1.02
CA ILE A 75 -6.36 10.22 0.70
C ILE A 75 -6.08 10.37 -0.81
N GLY A 76 -7.13 10.37 -1.63
CA GLY A 76 -7.04 10.57 -3.08
C GLY A 76 -6.62 9.33 -3.86
N PHE A 77 -6.87 8.12 -3.33
CA PHE A 77 -6.50 6.87 -4.01
C PHE A 77 -7.59 6.29 -4.92
N TYR A 78 -8.77 6.90 -4.96
CA TYR A 78 -9.86 6.55 -5.86
C TYR A 78 -9.78 7.36 -7.18
N PRO A 79 -10.09 6.78 -8.36
CA PRO A 79 -10.54 5.40 -8.60
C PRO A 79 -9.42 4.40 -8.89
N ASN A 80 -8.19 4.87 -9.13
CA ASN A 80 -7.05 4.00 -9.40
C ASN A 80 -5.80 4.60 -8.76
N THR A 81 -4.98 3.76 -8.13
CA THR A 81 -3.71 4.19 -7.54
C THR A 81 -2.60 3.19 -7.79
N LEU A 82 -1.40 3.72 -8.03
CA LEU A 82 -0.15 2.97 -8.03
C LEU A 82 0.66 3.36 -6.79
N LEU A 83 1.05 2.38 -5.98
CA LEU A 83 1.95 2.53 -4.85
C LEU A 83 3.24 1.75 -5.09
N LEU A 84 4.32 2.21 -4.47
CA LEU A 84 5.60 1.55 -4.41
C LEU A 84 5.85 1.06 -2.99
N ILE A 85 6.40 -0.14 -2.86
CA ILE A 85 6.93 -0.64 -1.59
C ILE A 85 8.30 0.00 -1.37
N ASN A 86 8.46 0.63 -0.22
CA ASN A 86 9.72 1.16 0.27
C ASN A 86 10.12 0.31 1.49
N ASN A 87 10.97 -0.69 1.27
CA ASN A 87 11.52 -1.50 2.36
C ASN A 87 12.44 -0.61 3.21
N PHE A 88 12.33 -0.70 4.53
CA PHE A 88 13.33 -0.17 5.43
C PHE A 88 14.38 -1.26 5.58
N ASP A 89 15.49 -1.14 4.87
CA ASP A 89 16.61 -2.05 5.05
C ASP A 89 17.12 -1.88 6.49
N GLU A 90 17.26 -2.97 7.24
CA GLU A 90 18.11 -3.00 8.45
C GLU A 90 19.60 -3.02 8.02
N ASP A 91 20.00 -2.20 7.05
CA ASP A 91 21.41 -2.01 6.72
C ASP A 91 21.97 -0.88 7.57
N SER A 92 22.37 -1.27 8.79
CA SER A 92 23.48 -0.64 9.54
C SER A 92 24.74 -1.49 9.37
#